data_AF-A0A3B9NAN8-F1
#
_entry.id   AF-A0A3B9NAN8-F1
#
_cell.length_a   1.000
_cell.length_b   1.000
_cell.length_c   1.000
_cell.angle_alpha   90.00
_cell.angle_beta   90.00
_cell.angle_gamma   90.00
#
_symmetry.space_group_name_H-M   'P 1'
#
loop_
_entity.id
_entity.type
_entity.pdbx_description
1 polymer ?
#
loop_
_entity_poly.entity_id
_entity_poly.type
_entity_poly.pdbx_seq_one_letter_code
_entity_poly.pdbx_strand_id
1 'polypeptide(L)'
;MDRLPTFLDKRIFGLSQAYQYQIQPYSTSYGILGFNSIMMYPASNVMTKVGGGTWTAQRDDLSEGDIEGLNQFYGFKINGPSSICSDGIYTIVNPGTVTLENADGIATLTSLGNNQWKVTRTGNYAGFVKLKTKNVKGYSVEKVIDVGAGFNISGRPIVNPGQIYTYTVDASLGNVSFFVGGGTILSTTANTVRVKVLNTQNGALPYFYISATAQTACGLSTVIEYPTVQE
;
A
#
# COMPACT_ATOMS: atom_id res chain seq x y z
N MET A 1 33.23 -7.88 18.42
CA MET A 1 31.99 -8.52 18.89
C MET A 1 31.72 -8.02 20.29
N ASP A 2 30.82 -7.06 20.44
CA ASP A 2 30.36 -6.66 21.77
C ASP A 2 29.48 -7.75 22.35
N ARG A 3 29.84 -8.18 23.55
CA ARG A 3 29.29 -9.37 24.19
C ARG A 3 27.92 -9.06 24.80
N LEU A 4 26.99 -10.00 24.69
CA LEU A 4 25.65 -9.88 25.28
C LEU A 4 25.73 -9.65 26.81
N PRO A 5 24.74 -8.97 27.42
CA PRO A 5 24.63 -8.87 28.87
C PRO A 5 24.09 -10.17 29.44
N THR A 6 24.51 -10.49 30.65
CA THR A 6 23.95 -11.56 31.48
C THR A 6 23.23 -10.96 32.67
N PHE A 7 22.02 -11.48 32.93
CA PHE A 7 21.30 -11.19 34.16
C PHE A 7 22.04 -11.82 35.34
N LEU A 8 22.28 -11.02 36.37
CA LEU A 8 22.71 -11.50 37.68
C LEU A 8 21.46 -12.03 38.42
N ASP A 9 21.59 -13.16 39.12
CA ASP A 9 20.51 -13.98 39.72
C ASP A 9 19.24 -13.20 40.19
N LYS A 10 18.07 -13.67 39.73
CA LYS A 10 16.74 -13.03 39.72
C LYS A 10 16.03 -12.89 41.08
N ARG A 11 16.68 -13.08 42.23
CA ARG A 11 15.98 -13.33 43.51
C ARG A 11 16.08 -12.23 44.59
N ILE A 12 16.66 -11.07 44.31
CA ILE A 12 16.94 -10.04 45.35
C ILE A 12 16.31 -8.67 45.03
N PHE A 13 15.28 -8.60 44.17
CA PHE A 13 14.69 -7.32 43.76
C PHE A 13 13.24 -7.18 44.22
N GLY A 14 12.89 -5.99 44.73
CA GLY A 14 11.49 -5.63 44.96
C GLY A 14 10.72 -5.59 43.64
N LEU A 15 9.41 -5.89 43.69
CA LEU A 15 8.55 -6.06 42.51
C LEU A 15 8.64 -4.91 41.48
N SER A 16 8.90 -3.68 41.92
CA SER A 16 8.99 -2.51 41.03
C SER A 16 10.23 -2.51 40.11
N GLN A 17 11.36 -3.04 40.56
CA GLN A 17 12.60 -3.06 39.78
C GLN A 17 12.61 -4.19 38.75
N ALA A 18 11.90 -5.29 39.03
CA ALA A 18 11.86 -6.45 38.13
C ALA A 18 11.21 -6.14 36.76
N TYR A 19 10.17 -5.29 36.72
CA TYR A 19 9.47 -4.94 35.47
C TYR A 19 10.33 -4.12 34.50
N GLN A 20 11.26 -3.31 35.01
CA GLN A 20 12.10 -2.44 34.20
C GLN A 20 13.08 -3.21 33.30
N TYR A 21 13.48 -4.41 33.73
CA TYR A 21 14.46 -5.25 33.03
C TYR A 21 13.84 -6.48 32.36
N GLN A 22 12.51 -6.61 32.37
CA GLN A 22 11.80 -7.60 31.57
C GLN A 22 11.77 -7.14 30.11
N ILE A 23 12.34 -7.96 29.22
CA ILE A 23 12.19 -7.77 27.78
C ILE A 23 10.71 -7.97 27.45
N GLN A 24 10.07 -6.95 26.87
CA GLN A 24 8.67 -7.02 26.52
C GLN A 24 8.44 -8.11 25.46
N PRO A 25 7.40 -8.96 25.60
CA PRO A 25 7.18 -10.12 24.72
C PRO A 25 6.92 -9.75 23.25
N TYR A 26 6.59 -8.50 22.96
CA TYR A 26 6.37 -7.99 21.60
C TYR A 26 7.46 -7.05 21.10
N SER A 27 8.55 -6.89 21.85
CA SER A 27 9.70 -6.11 21.39
C SER A 27 10.44 -6.88 20.29
N THR A 28 10.71 -6.20 19.17
CA THR A 28 11.57 -6.70 18.10
C THR A 28 12.88 -5.92 18.14
N SER A 29 14.01 -6.62 18.30
CA SER A 29 15.32 -5.98 18.30
C SER A 29 15.80 -5.71 16.87
N TYR A 30 16.56 -4.64 16.71
CA TYR A 30 17.26 -4.32 15.47
C TYR A 30 18.73 -4.03 15.76
N GLY A 31 19.62 -4.59 14.95
CA GLY A 31 21.07 -4.38 15.09
C GLY A 31 21.71 -5.18 16.21
N ILE A 32 22.99 -4.88 16.47
CA ILE A 32 23.75 -5.41 17.59
C ILE A 32 23.33 -4.64 18.84
N LEU A 33 23.36 -5.29 20.01
CA LEU A 33 23.08 -4.62 21.27
C LEU A 33 24.11 -3.51 21.54
N GLY A 34 23.68 -2.25 21.43
CA GLY A 34 24.50 -1.08 21.73
C GLY A 34 24.46 -0.74 23.21
N PHE A 35 25.59 -0.89 23.92
CA PHE A 35 25.71 -0.45 25.32
C PHE A 35 25.70 1.07 25.49
N ASN A 36 25.89 1.79 24.39
CA ASN A 36 25.76 3.24 24.26
C ASN A 36 24.35 3.67 23.81
N SER A 37 23.40 2.74 23.63
CA SER A 37 22.03 3.12 23.29
C SER A 37 21.44 4.03 24.36
N ILE A 38 20.73 5.08 23.92
CA ILE A 38 20.02 5.99 24.83
C ILE A 38 18.94 5.25 25.63
N MET A 39 18.43 4.14 25.07
CA MET A 39 17.41 3.28 25.67
C MET A 39 18.00 2.23 26.63
N MET A 40 19.33 2.09 26.70
CA MET A 40 20.01 1.13 27.57
C MET A 40 20.10 1.67 29.01
N TYR A 41 19.70 0.85 29.98
CA TYR A 41 19.93 1.12 31.40
C TYR A 41 21.39 0.90 31.77
N PRO A 42 21.97 1.68 32.71
CA PRO A 42 23.37 1.54 33.08
C PRO A 42 23.66 0.15 33.68
N ALA A 43 24.94 -0.24 33.67
CA ALA A 43 25.38 -1.40 34.44
C ALA A 43 25.01 -1.18 35.91
N SER A 44 24.34 -2.17 36.50
CA SER A 44 23.94 -2.16 37.89
C SER A 44 24.12 -3.57 38.47
N ASN A 45 23.75 -3.76 39.73
CA ASN A 45 23.75 -5.09 40.36
C ASN A 45 22.76 -6.08 39.69
N VAL A 46 22.01 -5.66 38.66
CA VAL A 46 21.04 -6.48 37.91
C VAL A 46 21.64 -7.09 36.63
N MET A 47 22.53 -6.37 35.94
CA MET A 47 23.07 -6.78 34.63
C MET A 47 24.56 -6.48 34.52
N THR A 48 25.32 -7.42 33.95
CA THR A 48 26.76 -7.25 33.65
C THR A 48 27.10 -7.74 32.24
N LYS A 49 28.21 -7.28 31.67
CA LYS A 49 28.70 -7.77 30.38
C LYS A 49 29.22 -9.20 30.55
N VAL A 50 28.92 -10.07 29.59
CA VAL A 50 29.53 -11.41 29.54
C VAL A 50 31.06 -11.25 29.47
N GLY A 51 31.75 -11.78 30.47
CA GLY A 51 33.21 -11.69 30.61
C GLY A 51 33.74 -10.50 31.41
N GLY A 52 32.87 -9.78 32.12
CA GLY A 52 33.24 -8.69 33.01
C GLY A 52 33.25 -7.31 32.34
N GLY A 53 33.05 -6.26 33.14
CA GLY A 53 33.01 -4.87 32.71
C GLY A 53 31.69 -4.17 32.99
N THR A 54 31.75 -2.84 33.10
CA THR A 54 30.61 -1.95 33.33
C THR A 54 30.29 -1.14 32.06
N TRP A 55 29.14 -0.47 32.06
CA TRP A 55 28.79 0.58 31.10
C TRP A 55 27.97 1.64 31.82
N THR A 56 28.10 2.88 31.39
CA THR A 56 27.32 4.00 31.90
C THR A 56 26.13 4.24 30.99
N ALA A 57 25.08 4.82 31.55
CA ALA A 57 23.97 5.34 30.76
C ALA A 57 24.46 6.56 29.97
N GLN A 58 24.35 6.51 28.65
CA GLN A 58 24.40 7.70 27.79
C GLN A 58 22.99 8.25 27.66
N ARG A 59 22.80 9.56 27.86
CA ARG A 59 21.50 10.23 27.70
C ARG A 59 21.55 11.50 26.86
N ASP A 60 22.70 11.79 26.26
CA ASP A 60 22.94 13.04 25.53
C ASP A 60 22.33 12.99 24.13
N ASP A 61 22.58 11.91 23.38
CA ASP A 61 22.13 11.76 22.00
C ASP A 61 21.69 10.32 21.68
N LEU A 62 21.09 10.13 20.49
CA LEU A 62 20.83 8.80 19.93
C LEU A 62 22.13 8.14 19.49
N SER A 63 22.33 6.87 19.86
CA SER A 63 23.44 6.08 19.32
C SER A 63 23.18 5.69 17.86
N GLU A 64 24.24 5.25 17.15
CA GLU A 64 24.12 4.72 15.79
C GLU A 64 23.09 3.58 15.70
N GLY A 65 23.08 2.66 16.68
CA GLY A 65 22.09 1.59 16.75
C GLY A 65 20.65 2.09 16.98
N ASP A 66 20.46 3.17 17.74
CA ASP A 66 19.14 3.78 17.93
C ASP A 66 18.64 4.41 16.62
N ILE A 67 19.52 5.15 15.92
CA ILE A 67 19.22 5.77 14.62
C ILE A 67 18.90 4.71 13.58
N GLU A 68 19.67 3.62 13.55
CA GLU A 68 19.42 2.48 12.67
C GLU A 68 18.07 1.80 12.95
N GLY A 69 17.73 1.59 14.23
CA GLY A 69 16.44 1.04 14.63
C GLY A 69 15.27 1.94 14.21
N LEU A 70 15.41 3.26 14.38
CA LEU A 70 14.42 4.24 13.92
C LEU A 70 14.31 4.26 12.40
N ASN A 71 15.42 4.25 11.67
CA ASN A 71 15.44 4.19 10.21
C ASN A 71 14.85 2.89 9.67
N GLN A 72 15.03 1.78 10.38
CA GLN A 72 14.35 0.54 10.02
C GLN A 72 12.84 0.67 10.17
N PHE A 73 12.37 1.28 11.26
CA PHE A 73 10.94 1.31 11.58
C PHE A 73 10.19 2.40 10.80
N TYR A 74 10.78 3.58 10.64
CA TYR A 74 10.17 4.76 10.02
C TYR A 74 10.78 5.15 8.67
N GLY A 75 11.97 4.65 8.35
CA GLY A 75 12.66 4.96 7.10
C GLY A 75 12.21 4.11 5.91
N PHE A 76 11.55 2.96 6.14
CA PHE A 76 11.00 2.12 5.09
C PHE A 76 9.74 2.78 4.50
N LYS A 77 9.90 3.49 3.37
CA LYS A 77 8.83 4.27 2.73
C LYS A 77 8.98 4.31 1.22
N ILE A 78 7.86 4.60 0.55
CA ILE A 78 7.79 4.84 -0.89
C ILE A 78 7.56 6.33 -1.11
N ASN A 79 8.53 7.04 -1.68
CA ASN A 79 8.42 8.45 -2.05
C ASN A 79 8.09 8.57 -3.54
N GLY A 80 7.18 9.48 -3.88
CA GLY A 80 6.75 9.72 -5.25
C GLY A 80 5.35 10.32 -5.29
N PRO A 81 4.86 10.67 -6.49
CA PRO A 81 3.55 11.30 -6.66
C PRO A 81 2.40 10.36 -6.28
N SER A 82 1.30 10.91 -5.79
CA SER A 82 0.05 10.17 -5.51
C SER A 82 -0.85 10.03 -6.73
N SER A 83 -0.64 10.82 -7.79
CA SER A 83 -1.28 10.62 -9.08
C SER A 83 -0.31 10.88 -10.24
N ILE A 84 -0.54 10.21 -11.37
CA ILE A 84 0.25 10.35 -12.59
C ILE A 84 -0.66 10.37 -13.81
N CYS A 85 -0.32 11.16 -14.83
CA CYS A 85 -1.01 11.14 -16.12
C CYS A 85 -0.37 10.18 -17.12
N SER A 86 0.95 10.21 -17.23
CA SER A 86 1.75 9.37 -18.12
C SER A 86 2.68 8.46 -17.34
N ASP A 87 3.57 9.04 -16.52
CA ASP A 87 4.48 8.28 -15.68
C ASP A 87 4.84 9.00 -14.39
N GLY A 88 5.37 8.24 -13.43
CA GLY A 88 5.96 8.74 -12.21
C GLY A 88 7.12 7.89 -11.75
N ILE A 89 8.12 8.54 -11.18
CA ILE A 89 9.29 7.89 -10.58
C ILE A 89 9.09 7.82 -9.07
N TYR A 90 9.34 6.62 -8.53
CA TYR A 90 9.19 6.31 -7.12
C TYR A 90 10.54 5.88 -6.56
N THR A 91 10.95 6.51 -5.47
CA THR A 91 12.16 6.13 -4.72
C THR A 91 11.75 5.37 -3.48
N ILE A 92 12.24 4.14 -3.33
CA ILE A 92 11.93 3.26 -2.22
C ILE A 92 13.16 3.15 -1.34
N VAL A 93 13.03 3.42 -0.04
CA VAL A 93 14.16 3.26 0.89
C VAL A 93 14.23 1.80 1.32
N ASN A 94 15.42 1.19 1.28
CA ASN A 94 15.65 -0.22 1.64
C ASN A 94 14.68 -1.23 0.96
N PRO A 95 14.55 -1.20 -0.39
CA PRO A 95 13.62 -2.05 -1.10
C PRO A 95 14.03 -3.52 -0.99
N GLY A 96 13.04 -4.41 -0.80
CA GLY A 96 13.20 -5.83 -1.12
C GLY A 96 12.46 -6.13 -2.42
N THR A 97 11.53 -7.09 -2.38
CA THR A 97 10.68 -7.39 -3.55
C THR A 97 9.71 -6.25 -3.78
N VAL A 98 9.72 -5.66 -4.98
CA VAL A 98 8.82 -4.57 -5.38
C VAL A 98 7.82 -5.08 -6.43
N THR A 99 6.54 -4.83 -6.20
CA THR A 99 5.45 -5.24 -7.09
C THR A 99 4.46 -4.11 -7.31
N LEU A 100 3.72 -4.20 -8.42
CA LEU A 100 2.61 -3.30 -8.73
C LEU A 100 1.34 -4.16 -8.85
N GLU A 101 0.40 -3.95 -7.95
CA GLU A 101 -0.89 -4.67 -7.94
C GLU A 101 -1.99 -3.83 -8.59
N ASN A 102 -3.02 -4.52 -9.09
CA ASN A 102 -4.16 -3.94 -9.81
C ASN A 102 -3.73 -3.11 -11.03
N ALA A 103 -2.64 -3.53 -11.69
CA ALA A 103 -2.01 -2.78 -12.77
C ALA A 103 -2.46 -3.21 -14.18
N ASP A 104 -3.16 -4.33 -14.29
CA ASP A 104 -3.52 -4.94 -15.57
C ASP A 104 -4.29 -3.94 -16.45
N GLY A 105 -3.73 -3.66 -17.64
CA GLY A 105 -4.27 -2.68 -18.58
C GLY A 105 -4.12 -1.21 -18.16
N ILE A 106 -3.76 -0.91 -16.91
CA ILE A 106 -3.68 0.47 -16.35
C ILE A 106 -2.26 1.00 -16.35
N ALA A 107 -1.29 0.23 -15.86
CA ALA A 107 0.09 0.66 -15.71
C ALA A 107 1.10 -0.49 -15.75
N THR A 108 2.36 -0.16 -15.99
CA THR A 108 3.50 -1.09 -15.91
C THR A 108 4.55 -0.56 -14.94
N LEU A 109 5.31 -1.49 -14.37
CA LEU A 109 6.39 -1.19 -13.42
C LEU A 109 7.74 -1.53 -14.05
N THR A 110 8.65 -0.56 -14.08
CA THR A 110 10.02 -0.75 -14.58
C THR A 110 11.03 -0.39 -13.50
N SER A 111 12.00 -1.27 -13.23
CA SER A 111 13.13 -0.94 -12.35
C SER A 111 14.11 -0.04 -13.09
N LEU A 112 14.50 1.08 -12.47
CA LEU A 112 15.50 2.01 -13.00
C LEU A 112 16.88 1.82 -12.38
N GLY A 113 17.01 0.92 -11.40
CA GLY A 113 18.20 0.84 -10.54
C GLY A 113 18.20 1.94 -9.46
N ASN A 114 19.24 1.96 -8.62
CA ASN A 114 19.41 2.96 -7.55
C ASN A 114 18.16 3.17 -6.66
N ASN A 115 17.48 2.07 -6.34
CA ASN A 115 16.24 2.08 -5.56
C ASN A 115 15.10 2.94 -6.16
N GLN A 116 15.05 3.04 -7.49
CA GLN A 116 14.02 3.75 -8.22
C GLN A 116 13.21 2.83 -9.13
N TRP A 117 11.91 3.08 -9.16
CA TRP A 117 10.95 2.39 -10.02
C TRP A 117 10.11 3.42 -10.77
N LYS A 118 9.91 3.16 -12.06
CA LYS A 118 9.00 3.94 -12.90
C LYS A 118 7.67 3.22 -13.02
N VAL A 119 6.59 3.88 -12.62
CA VAL A 119 5.23 3.46 -12.96
C VAL A 119 4.83 4.23 -14.21
N THR A 120 4.48 3.51 -15.28
CA THR A 120 4.10 4.10 -16.57
C THR A 120 2.69 3.65 -16.92
N ARG A 121 1.80 4.60 -17.19
CA ARG A 121 0.44 4.34 -17.65
C ARG A 121 0.45 3.59 -18.98
N THR A 122 -0.45 2.63 -19.13
CA THR A 122 -0.61 1.83 -20.34
C THR A 122 -1.95 2.18 -20.99
N GLY A 123 -1.92 2.69 -22.21
CA GLY A 123 -3.14 3.06 -22.94
C GLY A 123 -3.99 4.11 -22.22
N ASN A 124 -5.31 3.99 -22.34
CA ASN A 124 -6.27 4.98 -21.83
C ASN A 124 -6.94 4.55 -20.53
N TYR A 125 -6.73 3.32 -20.05
CA TYR A 125 -7.36 2.92 -18.79
C TYR A 125 -6.84 3.78 -17.63
N ALA A 126 -7.74 4.11 -16.73
CA ALA A 126 -7.48 4.87 -15.53
C ALA A 126 -7.98 4.10 -14.31
N GLY A 127 -7.30 4.27 -13.18
CA GLY A 127 -7.64 3.56 -11.96
C GLY A 127 -6.54 3.64 -10.90
N PHE A 128 -6.84 3.02 -9.76
CA PHE A 128 -5.92 2.99 -8.62
C PHE A 128 -5.05 1.74 -8.65
N VAL A 129 -3.74 1.93 -8.76
CA VAL A 129 -2.74 0.87 -8.64
C VAL A 129 -2.05 0.93 -7.29
N LYS A 130 -1.52 -0.20 -6.81
CA LYS A 130 -0.78 -0.25 -5.54
C LYS A 130 0.68 -0.61 -5.79
N LEU A 131 1.59 0.32 -5.55
CA LEU A 131 3.02 0.04 -5.51
C LEU A 131 3.36 -0.52 -4.13
N LYS A 132 3.83 -1.75 -4.08
CA LYS A 132 4.17 -2.46 -2.84
C LYS A 132 5.63 -2.83 -2.81
N THR A 133 6.19 -2.82 -1.61
CA THR A 133 7.50 -3.41 -1.36
C THR A 133 7.51 -4.16 -0.04
N LYS A 134 8.24 -5.27 -0.01
CA LYS A 134 8.52 -6.03 1.21
C LYS A 134 10.02 -6.18 1.37
N ASN A 135 10.58 -5.67 2.47
CA ASN A 135 12.02 -5.80 2.73
C ASN A 135 12.39 -7.23 3.18
N VAL A 136 13.69 -7.51 3.22
CA VAL A 136 14.24 -8.84 3.59
C VAL A 136 13.88 -9.29 5.01
N LYS A 137 13.46 -8.36 5.88
CA LYS A 137 13.03 -8.64 7.27
C LYS A 137 11.52 -8.86 7.38
N GLY A 138 10.79 -8.75 6.27
CA GLY A 138 9.36 -9.02 6.20
C GLY A 138 8.44 -7.83 6.38
N TYR A 139 8.97 -6.62 6.60
CA TYR A 139 8.16 -5.41 6.68
C TYR A 139 7.65 -5.02 5.30
N SER A 140 6.40 -4.56 5.24
CA SER A 140 5.70 -4.24 4.00
C SER A 140 5.20 -2.80 4.03
N VAL A 141 5.39 -2.06 2.94
CA VAL A 141 4.73 -0.76 2.75
C VAL A 141 4.07 -0.72 1.38
N GLU A 142 2.98 0.04 1.30
CA GLU A 142 2.23 0.24 0.07
C GLU A 142 1.96 1.73 -0.17
N LYS A 143 1.88 2.08 -1.45
CA LYS A 143 1.44 3.40 -1.91
C LYS A 143 0.39 3.22 -2.98
N VAL A 144 -0.79 3.78 -2.73
CA VAL A 144 -1.86 3.89 -3.73
C VAL A 144 -1.53 5.04 -4.67
N ILE A 145 -1.67 4.80 -5.97
CA ILE A 145 -1.38 5.75 -7.04
C ILE A 145 -2.61 5.83 -7.93
N ASP A 146 -3.14 7.03 -8.11
CA ASP A 146 -4.18 7.33 -9.12
C ASP A 146 -3.53 7.50 -10.49
N VAL A 147 -3.79 6.56 -11.40
CA VAL A 147 -3.22 6.57 -12.75
C VAL A 147 -4.28 7.04 -13.73
N GLY A 148 -3.94 8.08 -14.50
CA GLY A 148 -4.78 8.58 -15.58
C GLY A 148 -5.97 9.44 -15.12
N ALA A 149 -5.97 9.94 -13.88
CA ALA A 149 -7.10 10.67 -13.29
C ALA A 149 -8.40 9.86 -13.38
N GLY A 150 -8.45 8.76 -12.62
CA GLY A 150 -9.63 7.90 -12.56
C GLY A 150 -10.89 8.66 -12.14
N PHE A 151 -12.04 8.14 -12.56
CA PHE A 151 -13.35 8.65 -12.16
C PHE A 151 -14.29 7.49 -11.89
N ASN A 152 -15.44 7.75 -11.26
CA ASN A 152 -16.38 6.71 -10.87
C ASN A 152 -17.56 6.61 -11.83
N ILE A 153 -17.99 5.38 -12.13
CA ILE A 153 -19.28 5.09 -12.74
C ILE A 153 -20.24 4.71 -11.60
N SER A 154 -21.22 5.57 -11.33
CA SER A 154 -22.24 5.32 -10.31
C SER A 154 -23.45 4.60 -10.91
N GLY A 155 -23.94 3.57 -10.23
CA GLY A 155 -25.15 2.87 -10.64
C GLY A 155 -25.48 1.74 -9.67
N ARG A 156 -26.39 0.84 -10.04
CA ARG A 156 -26.67 -0.33 -9.21
C ARG A 156 -25.51 -1.33 -9.28
N PRO A 157 -24.96 -1.76 -8.13
CA PRO A 157 -23.87 -2.75 -8.08
C PRO A 157 -24.37 -4.18 -8.33
N ILE A 158 -25.67 -4.41 -8.19
CA ILE A 158 -26.33 -5.69 -8.42
C ILE A 158 -27.47 -5.48 -9.41
N VAL A 159 -27.50 -6.31 -10.45
CA VAL A 159 -28.45 -6.20 -11.57
C VAL A 159 -29.07 -7.55 -11.91
N ASN A 160 -30.29 -7.53 -12.46
CA ASN A 160 -31.03 -8.71 -12.87
C ASN A 160 -31.13 -8.79 -14.42
N PRO A 161 -31.06 -9.99 -15.01
CA PRO A 161 -31.27 -10.19 -16.45
C PRO A 161 -32.58 -9.58 -16.95
N GLY A 162 -32.55 -8.99 -18.15
CA GLY A 162 -33.73 -8.39 -18.80
C GLY A 162 -34.21 -7.06 -18.20
N GLN A 163 -33.69 -6.63 -17.06
CA GLN A 163 -34.04 -5.36 -16.41
C GLN A 163 -33.25 -4.17 -16.95
N ILE A 164 -33.78 -2.97 -16.73
CA ILE A 164 -33.20 -1.70 -17.19
C ILE A 164 -32.59 -0.95 -16.00
N TYR A 165 -31.36 -0.47 -16.18
CA TYR A 165 -30.63 0.33 -15.20
C TYR A 165 -30.07 1.60 -15.83
N THR A 166 -29.78 2.58 -14.98
CA THR A 166 -29.11 3.83 -15.37
C THR A 166 -27.77 3.90 -14.65
N TYR A 167 -26.72 4.19 -15.40
CA TYR A 167 -25.39 4.48 -14.88
C TYR A 167 -25.02 5.92 -15.19
N THR A 168 -24.31 6.55 -14.27
CA THR A 168 -23.99 7.97 -14.29
C THR A 168 -22.52 8.17 -13.99
N VAL A 169 -21.89 9.09 -14.71
CA VAL A 169 -20.56 9.60 -14.44
C VAL A 169 -20.69 11.07 -13.98
N ASP A 170 -19.69 11.58 -13.27
CA ASP A 170 -19.64 12.98 -12.86
C ASP A 170 -19.91 13.91 -14.06
N ALA A 171 -20.88 14.82 -13.91
CA ALA A 171 -21.28 15.78 -14.92
C ALA A 171 -20.15 16.74 -15.30
N SER A 172 -19.16 16.94 -14.41
CA SER A 172 -17.99 17.79 -14.64
C SER A 172 -17.09 17.30 -15.78
N LEU A 173 -17.15 16.00 -16.13
CA LEU A 173 -16.35 15.41 -17.21
C LEU A 173 -16.88 15.72 -18.62
N GLY A 174 -18.08 16.32 -18.74
CA GLY A 174 -18.67 16.69 -20.03
C GLY A 174 -19.19 15.49 -20.84
N ASN A 175 -18.78 15.37 -22.11
CA ASN A 175 -19.25 14.34 -23.05
C ASN A 175 -18.52 13.00 -22.83
N VAL A 176 -19.20 12.06 -22.17
CA VAL A 176 -18.70 10.71 -21.89
C VAL A 176 -19.17 9.74 -22.98
N SER A 177 -18.24 8.96 -23.51
CA SER A 177 -18.54 7.84 -24.42
C SER A 177 -18.74 6.56 -23.61
N PHE A 178 -19.92 5.95 -23.73
CA PHE A 178 -20.27 4.71 -23.04
C PHE A 178 -20.18 3.50 -23.96
N PHE A 179 -19.66 2.40 -23.43
CA PHE A 179 -19.69 1.07 -24.03
C PHE A 179 -20.22 0.07 -23.01
N VAL A 180 -21.00 -0.92 -23.46
CA VAL A 180 -21.65 -1.89 -22.58
C VAL A 180 -21.44 -3.30 -23.14
N GLY A 181 -20.90 -4.18 -22.31
CA GLY A 181 -20.87 -5.63 -22.57
C GLY A 181 -21.96 -6.34 -21.78
N GLY A 182 -22.53 -7.42 -22.32
CA GLY A 182 -23.59 -8.19 -21.66
C GLY A 182 -24.94 -7.45 -21.52
N GLY A 183 -25.12 -6.35 -22.25
CA GLY A 183 -26.33 -5.51 -22.23
C GLY A 183 -26.55 -4.78 -23.55
N THR A 184 -27.65 -4.04 -23.64
CA THR A 184 -27.98 -3.16 -24.77
C THR A 184 -28.16 -1.74 -24.27
N ILE A 185 -27.49 -0.79 -24.93
CA ILE A 185 -27.68 0.64 -24.68
C ILE A 185 -29.04 1.05 -25.25
N LEU A 186 -29.89 1.62 -24.40
CA LEU A 186 -31.20 2.15 -24.79
C LEU A 186 -31.15 3.63 -25.11
N SER A 187 -30.38 4.40 -24.35
CA SER A 187 -30.17 5.83 -24.56
C SER A 187 -28.94 6.33 -23.81
N THR A 188 -28.29 7.36 -24.33
CA THR A 188 -27.17 8.07 -23.68
C THR A 188 -27.49 9.55 -23.57
N THR A 189 -26.94 10.19 -22.54
CA THR A 189 -26.78 11.65 -22.44
C THR A 189 -25.28 11.97 -22.33
N ALA A 190 -24.92 13.22 -22.03
CA ALA A 190 -23.53 13.62 -21.84
C ALA A 190 -22.83 12.80 -20.72
N ASN A 191 -23.54 12.49 -19.64
CA ASN A 191 -22.94 11.84 -18.46
C ASN A 191 -23.74 10.64 -17.93
N THR A 192 -24.78 10.19 -18.64
CA THR A 192 -25.57 9.01 -18.24
C THR A 192 -25.79 8.04 -19.38
N VAL A 193 -25.93 6.76 -19.05
CA VAL A 193 -26.33 5.70 -19.97
C VAL A 193 -27.44 4.87 -19.35
N ARG A 194 -28.52 4.65 -20.11
CA ARG A 194 -29.57 3.69 -19.78
C ARG A 194 -29.35 2.41 -20.56
N VAL A 195 -29.33 1.30 -19.84
CA VAL A 195 -28.93 0.00 -20.36
C VAL A 195 -29.93 -1.07 -19.95
N LYS A 196 -30.23 -1.99 -20.86
CA LYS A 196 -30.97 -3.21 -20.55
C LYS A 196 -29.98 -4.36 -20.44
N VAL A 197 -29.94 -5.07 -19.32
CA VAL A 197 -29.10 -6.27 -19.16
C VAL A 197 -29.66 -7.36 -20.07
N LEU A 198 -28.80 -8.11 -20.76
CA LEU A 198 -29.26 -9.23 -21.58
C LEU A 198 -30.00 -10.27 -20.71
N ASN A 199 -30.90 -11.02 -21.34
CA ASN A 199 -31.54 -12.14 -20.65
C ASN A 199 -30.53 -13.27 -20.42
N THR A 200 -30.80 -14.11 -19.43
CA THR A 200 -30.13 -15.41 -19.26
C THR A 200 -30.23 -16.21 -20.57
N GLN A 201 -29.12 -16.78 -21.03
CA GLN A 201 -29.09 -17.65 -22.20
C GLN A 201 -28.60 -19.04 -21.79
N ASN A 202 -29.38 -20.07 -22.12
CA ASN A 202 -29.06 -21.47 -21.79
C ASN A 202 -28.72 -21.69 -20.31
N GLY A 203 -29.41 -20.98 -19.39
CA GLY A 203 -29.17 -21.06 -17.94
C GLY A 203 -27.91 -20.33 -17.45
N ALA A 204 -27.18 -19.63 -18.32
CA ALA A 204 -26.02 -18.83 -17.95
C ALA A 204 -26.36 -17.34 -17.83
N LEU A 205 -25.90 -16.73 -16.73
CA LEU A 205 -25.99 -15.29 -16.52
C LEU A 205 -25.03 -14.55 -17.47
N PRO A 206 -25.45 -13.41 -18.06
CA PRO A 206 -24.57 -12.61 -18.90
C PRO A 206 -23.42 -12.00 -18.09
N TYR A 207 -22.23 -11.92 -18.70
CA TYR A 207 -21.13 -11.13 -18.15
C TYR A 207 -21.33 -9.65 -18.50
N PHE A 208 -21.82 -8.88 -17.54
CA PHE A 208 -22.23 -7.49 -17.72
C PHE A 208 -21.19 -6.50 -17.21
N TYR A 209 -20.88 -5.48 -18.01
CA TYR A 209 -19.99 -4.40 -17.59
C TYR A 209 -20.31 -3.10 -18.34
N ILE A 210 -19.95 -1.98 -17.72
CA ILE A 210 -20.07 -0.65 -18.30
C ILE A 210 -18.68 -0.05 -18.36
N SER A 211 -18.28 0.37 -19.56
CA SER A 211 -17.06 1.13 -19.80
C SER A 211 -17.43 2.56 -20.14
N ALA A 212 -16.81 3.53 -19.49
CA ALA A 212 -16.97 4.95 -19.76
C ALA A 212 -15.62 5.56 -20.13
N THR A 213 -15.58 6.34 -21.21
CA THR A 213 -14.39 7.08 -21.64
C THR A 213 -14.69 8.57 -21.69
N ALA A 214 -13.86 9.36 -21.02
CA ALA A 214 -14.02 10.82 -20.93
C ALA A 214 -12.67 11.54 -21.06
N GLN A 215 -12.71 12.82 -21.43
CA GLN A 215 -11.54 13.69 -21.40
C GLN A 215 -11.33 14.19 -19.97
N THR A 216 -10.15 13.92 -19.40
CA THR A 216 -9.74 14.34 -18.06
C THR A 216 -8.52 15.27 -18.13
N ALA A 217 -8.04 15.72 -16.97
CA ALA A 217 -6.77 16.44 -16.86
C ALA A 217 -5.57 15.63 -17.39
N CYS A 218 -5.69 14.28 -17.45
CA CYS A 218 -4.67 13.37 -17.94
C CYS A 218 -4.90 12.88 -19.37
N GLY A 219 -5.73 13.57 -20.16
CA GLY A 219 -6.13 13.14 -21.49
C GLY A 219 -7.36 12.25 -21.48
N LEU A 220 -7.53 11.42 -22.52
CA LEU A 220 -8.61 10.43 -22.53
C LEU A 220 -8.37 9.39 -21.43
N SER A 221 -9.42 9.11 -20.66
CA SER A 221 -9.40 8.14 -19.58
C SER A 221 -10.62 7.23 -19.64
N THR A 222 -10.38 5.94 -19.52
CA THR A 222 -11.39 4.89 -19.57
C THR A 222 -11.46 4.17 -18.22
N VAL A 223 -12.67 4.05 -17.67
CA VAL A 223 -12.96 3.29 -16.46
C VAL A 223 -14.00 2.23 -16.78
N ILE A 224 -13.86 1.05 -16.18
CA ILE A 224 -14.83 -0.05 -16.32
C ILE A 224 -15.39 -0.39 -14.95
N GLU A 225 -16.71 -0.52 -14.88
CA GLU A 225 -17.46 -1.02 -13.74
C GLU A 225 -18.06 -2.38 -14.06
N TYR A 226 -17.99 -3.31 -13.10
CA TYR A 226 -18.47 -4.69 -13.23
C TYR A 226 -19.57 -4.99 -12.20
N PRO A 227 -20.83 -4.62 -12.46
CA PRO A 227 -21.94 -4.99 -11.59
C PRO A 227 -22.14 -6.50 -11.54
N THR A 228 -22.49 -7.02 -10.37
CA THR A 228 -22.83 -8.44 -10.19
C THR A 228 -24.21 -8.72 -10.79
N VAL A 229 -24.28 -9.68 -11.72
CA VAL A 229 -25.54 -10.16 -12.27
C VAL A 229 -26.08 -11.29 -11.38
N GLN A 230 -27.35 -11.21 -10.98
CA GLN A 230 -28.04 -12.25 -10.21
C GLN A 230 -29.51 -12.40 -10.63
N GLU A 231 -30.12 -13.54 -10.33
CA GLU A 231 -31.55 -13.80 -10.55
C GLU A 231 -32.40 -13.25 -9.39
#